data_AF-A0A7Y3NPA7-F1
#
_entry.id   AF-A0A7Y3NPA7-F1
#
_cell.length_a   1.000
_cell.length_b   1.000
_cell.length_c   1.000
_cell.angle_alpha   90.00
_cell.angle_beta   90.00
_cell.angle_gamma   90.00
#
_symmetry.space_group_name_H-M   'P 1'
#
loop_
_entity.id
_entity.type
_entity.pdbx_description
1 polymer ?
#
loop_
_entity_poly.entity_id
_entity_poly.type
_entity_poly.pdbx_seq_one_letter_code
_entity_poly.pdbx_strand_id
1 'polypeptide(L)'
;MIGRRLSALALLLSCASAPLQASVDQGYGRDCWNGVELDALKVQRFKTMLLVAMLNCRDLEPAMAADYNRFVRANRDLIARKQSVVREHFIRTMGPSAGLNAYSAFETSLGNRYSDADFDEQRCAGMAQDARFAGYVSEGELMDLIQSVPDEDRLAVCAAEPRYVARREWAPPQPPIYAEPAAAPAPELAVAAPPPPAPMAEKAAEPVQTAQNEWPDLAPVEPEGPARAVDPDQVRLAEAAPPPAEPAAEPVKVAALDVSKPDRVQAVREAARALREALAALEAGEADTAN
;
A
#
# COMPACT_ATOMS: atom_id res chain seq x y z
N MET A 1 52.75 -39.11 -46.74
CA MET A 1 52.36 -37.70 -46.93
C MET A 1 51.71 -37.25 -45.64
N ILE A 2 52.47 -36.84 -44.62
CA ILE A 2 53.05 -35.48 -44.41
C ILE A 2 51.94 -34.42 -44.34
N GLY A 3 51.68 -33.89 -43.15
CA GLY A 3 50.76 -32.76 -42.98
C GLY A 3 50.48 -32.31 -41.54
N ARG A 4 51.51 -32.16 -40.69
CA ARG A 4 51.44 -31.43 -39.41
C ARG A 4 51.21 -29.93 -39.66
N ARG A 5 50.25 -29.32 -38.94
CA ARG A 5 50.23 -27.91 -38.44
C ARG A 5 49.34 -27.93 -37.18
N LEU A 6 49.81 -27.80 -35.92
CA LEU A 6 50.57 -26.75 -35.22
C LEU A 6 50.02 -25.33 -35.42
N SER A 7 49.82 -24.66 -34.28
CA SER A 7 49.44 -23.24 -34.04
C SER A 7 47.98 -23.04 -33.60
N ALA A 8 47.66 -22.31 -32.53
CA ALA A 8 48.47 -21.65 -31.51
C ALA A 8 47.57 -21.40 -30.29
N LEU A 9 48.17 -21.46 -29.09
CA LEU A 9 47.58 -20.98 -27.86
C LEU A 9 47.16 -19.51 -28.02
N ALA A 10 45.86 -19.23 -27.92
CA ALA A 10 45.36 -17.93 -27.52
C ALA A 10 44.88 -18.05 -26.08
N LEU A 11 45.83 -17.92 -25.14
CA LEU A 11 45.57 -17.57 -23.74
C LEU A 11 45.01 -16.14 -23.75
N LEU A 12 43.72 -16.02 -24.04
CA LEU A 12 43.00 -14.79 -23.76
C LEU A 12 42.87 -14.68 -22.24
N LEU A 13 43.65 -13.76 -21.72
CA LEU A 13 43.52 -13.08 -20.44
C LEU A 13 42.07 -12.58 -20.31
N SER A 14 41.16 -13.49 -19.97
CA SER A 14 39.81 -13.13 -19.57
C SER A 14 39.97 -12.56 -18.17
N CYS A 15 40.16 -11.24 -18.10
CA CYS A 15 39.93 -10.48 -16.90
C CYS A 15 38.57 -10.93 -16.38
N ALA A 16 38.58 -11.72 -15.31
CA ALA A 16 37.41 -11.98 -14.51
C ALA A 16 37.04 -10.63 -13.89
N SER A 17 36.38 -9.80 -14.66
CA SER A 17 35.49 -8.76 -14.18
C SER A 17 34.35 -9.52 -13.51
N ALA A 18 34.62 -10.09 -12.34
CA ALA A 18 33.56 -10.45 -11.44
C ALA A 18 32.74 -9.17 -11.31
N PRO A 19 31.47 -9.14 -11.76
CA PRO A 19 30.62 -8.05 -11.34
C PRO A 19 30.73 -8.08 -9.82
N LEU A 20 31.12 -6.95 -9.22
CA LEU A 20 30.78 -6.67 -7.84
C LEU A 20 29.24 -6.68 -7.80
N GLN A 21 28.66 -7.88 -7.79
CA GLN A 21 27.38 -8.12 -7.17
C GLN A 21 27.68 -7.93 -5.70
N ALA A 22 27.74 -6.66 -5.30
CA ALA A 22 27.45 -6.27 -3.94
C ALA A 22 26.04 -6.81 -3.72
N SER A 23 25.96 -8.02 -3.16
CA SER A 23 24.77 -8.55 -2.55
C SER A 23 24.37 -7.50 -1.51
N VAL A 24 23.38 -6.70 -1.88
CA VAL A 24 22.72 -5.76 -0.97
C VAL A 24 21.80 -6.59 -0.07
N ASP A 25 22.38 -7.55 0.66
CA ASP A 25 21.80 -8.06 1.90
C ASP A 25 22.07 -7.00 2.98
N GLN A 26 21.51 -5.81 2.79
CA GLN A 26 21.40 -4.86 3.88
C GLN A 26 20.32 -5.42 4.81
N GLY A 27 20.75 -6.06 5.90
CA GLY A 27 19.87 -6.38 7.01
C GLY A 27 19.36 -5.09 7.63
N TYR A 28 18.14 -4.70 7.28
CA TYR A 28 17.44 -3.55 7.83
C TYR A 28 17.05 -3.84 9.28
N GLY A 29 17.77 -3.25 10.24
CA GLY A 29 17.52 -3.46 11.67
C GLY A 29 16.17 -2.89 12.07
N ARG A 30 15.33 -3.68 12.76
CA ARG A 30 13.98 -3.29 13.23
C ARG A 30 13.98 -2.13 14.24
N ASP A 31 15.15 -1.62 14.61
CA ASP A 31 15.38 -0.63 15.68
C ASP A 31 15.16 0.84 15.27
N CYS A 32 14.92 1.16 13.99
CA CYS A 32 14.77 2.56 13.55
C CYS A 32 13.32 3.08 13.58
N TRP A 33 12.32 2.19 13.56
CA TRP A 33 10.90 2.55 13.62
C TRP A 33 10.35 2.19 14.99
N ASN A 34 9.62 3.10 15.61
CA ASN A 34 8.86 2.76 16.81
C ASN A 34 7.54 2.03 16.46
N GLY A 35 6.88 1.43 17.45
CA GLY A 35 5.65 0.66 17.21
C GLY A 35 4.53 1.46 16.52
N VAL A 36 4.34 2.72 16.92
CA VAL A 36 3.32 3.61 16.33
C VAL A 36 3.64 3.92 14.86
N GLU A 37 4.92 4.13 14.58
CA GLU A 37 5.49 4.33 13.26
C GLU A 37 5.29 3.10 12.36
N LEU A 38 5.48 1.89 12.89
CA LEU A 38 5.22 0.64 12.17
C LEU A 38 3.73 0.46 11.85
N ASP A 39 2.84 0.72 12.81
CA ASP A 39 1.40 0.65 12.57
C ASP A 39 0.95 1.64 11.49
N ALA A 40 1.50 2.85 11.52
CA ALA A 40 1.23 3.86 10.50
C ALA A 40 1.71 3.44 9.12
N LEU A 41 2.88 2.82 9.05
CA LEU A 41 3.43 2.26 7.83
C LEU A 41 2.54 1.16 7.25
N LYS A 42 2.00 0.28 8.10
CA LYS A 42 1.07 -0.78 7.68
C LYS A 42 -0.23 -0.23 7.12
N VAL A 43 -0.79 0.83 7.72
CA VAL A 43 -1.98 1.50 7.18
C VAL A 43 -1.71 2.11 5.81
N GLN A 44 -0.57 2.78 5.62
CA GLN A 44 -0.22 3.37 4.33
C GLN A 44 -0.03 2.28 3.26
N ARG A 45 0.63 1.17 3.59
CA ARG A 45 0.80 0.00 2.72
C ARG A 45 -0.54 -0.58 2.30
N PHE A 46 -1.41 -0.87 3.26
CA PHE A 46 -2.73 -1.42 3.01
C PHE A 46 -3.55 -0.50 2.09
N LYS A 47 -3.55 0.81 2.35
CA LYS A 47 -4.20 1.79 1.48
C LYS A 47 -3.66 1.74 0.05
N THR A 48 -2.34 1.75 -0.13
CA THR A 48 -1.72 1.72 -1.47
C THR A 48 -2.00 0.39 -2.18
N MET A 49 -1.96 -0.73 -1.46
CA MET A 49 -2.31 -2.05 -1.99
C MET A 49 -3.74 -2.07 -2.55
N LEU A 50 -4.72 -1.59 -1.76
CA LEU A 50 -6.11 -1.52 -2.21
C LEU A 50 -6.31 -0.52 -3.35
N LEU A 51 -5.58 0.59 -3.36
CA LEU A 51 -5.60 1.55 -4.48
C LEU A 51 -5.12 0.90 -5.78
N VAL A 52 -4.01 0.18 -5.74
CA VAL A 52 -3.46 -0.49 -6.92
C VAL A 52 -4.38 -1.64 -7.36
N ALA A 53 -4.92 -2.41 -6.42
CA ALA A 53 -5.92 -3.43 -6.72
C ALA A 53 -7.17 -2.82 -7.36
N MET A 54 -7.65 -1.66 -6.92
CA MET A 54 -8.75 -0.95 -7.59
C MET A 54 -8.47 -0.66 -9.06
N LEU A 55 -7.24 -0.27 -9.41
CA LEU A 55 -6.89 0.08 -10.78
C LEU A 55 -6.79 -1.15 -11.70
N ASN A 56 -6.25 -2.25 -11.17
CA ASN A 56 -5.96 -3.47 -11.92
C ASN A 56 -7.12 -4.48 -11.94
N CYS A 57 -7.95 -4.52 -10.90
CA CYS A 57 -9.05 -5.48 -10.77
C CYS A 57 -10.39 -5.00 -11.34
N ARG A 58 -10.45 -3.83 -11.99
CA ARG A 58 -11.73 -3.21 -12.41
C ARG A 58 -12.62 -4.13 -13.26
N ASP A 59 -12.01 -4.97 -14.10
CA ASP A 59 -12.71 -5.82 -15.05
C ASP A 59 -13.15 -7.15 -14.42
N LEU A 60 -12.41 -7.62 -13.41
CA LEU A 60 -12.69 -8.84 -12.66
C LEU A 60 -13.67 -8.59 -11.50
N GLU A 61 -13.56 -7.43 -10.86
CA GLU A 61 -14.34 -7.01 -9.69
C GLU A 61 -14.93 -5.61 -9.92
N PRO A 62 -16.10 -5.50 -10.58
CA PRO A 62 -16.70 -4.20 -10.92
C PRO A 62 -17.00 -3.32 -9.70
N ALA A 63 -17.21 -3.92 -8.53
CA ALA A 63 -17.47 -3.20 -7.28
C ALA A 63 -16.19 -2.66 -6.60
N MET A 64 -15.00 -3.06 -7.05
CA MET A 64 -13.73 -2.76 -6.37
C MET A 64 -13.51 -1.26 -6.16
N ALA A 65 -13.82 -0.43 -7.16
CA ALA A 65 -13.70 1.02 -7.04
C ALA A 65 -14.68 1.63 -6.03
N ALA A 66 -15.90 1.11 -5.95
CA ALA A 66 -16.87 1.56 -4.95
C ALA A 66 -16.45 1.17 -3.54
N ASP A 67 -15.94 -0.06 -3.36
CA ASP A 67 -15.48 -0.60 -2.08
C ASP A 67 -14.23 0.14 -1.58
N TYR A 68 -13.22 0.38 -2.43
CA TYR A 68 -12.05 1.19 -2.07
C TYR A 68 -12.43 2.62 -1.66
N ASN A 69 -13.28 3.29 -2.45
CA ASN A 69 -13.71 4.65 -2.14
C ASN A 69 -14.50 4.74 -0.84
N ARG A 70 -15.28 3.70 -0.50
CA ARG A 70 -15.94 3.60 0.81
C ARG A 70 -14.91 3.50 1.93
N PHE A 71 -13.93 2.62 1.81
CA PHE A 71 -12.83 2.48 2.76
C PHE A 71 -12.13 3.81 3.03
N VAL A 72 -11.72 4.54 1.97
CA VAL A 72 -11.03 5.83 2.11
C VAL A 72 -11.92 6.88 2.80
N ARG A 73 -13.20 6.95 2.44
CA ARG A 73 -14.13 7.90 3.07
C ARG A 73 -14.38 7.59 4.53
N ALA A 74 -14.64 6.32 4.87
CA ALA A 74 -14.93 5.88 6.23
C ALA A 74 -13.73 6.10 7.17
N ASN A 75 -12.50 5.98 6.65
CA ASN A 75 -11.27 6.01 7.44
C ASN A 75 -10.41 7.25 7.18
N ARG A 76 -10.97 8.32 6.60
CA ARG A 76 -10.22 9.51 6.16
C ARG A 76 -9.30 10.06 7.24
N ASP A 77 -9.83 10.27 8.44
CA ASP A 77 -9.08 10.87 9.55
C ASP A 77 -7.96 9.94 10.04
N LEU A 78 -8.23 8.64 10.13
CA LEU A 78 -7.22 7.65 10.50
C LEU A 78 -6.09 7.62 9.47
N ILE A 79 -6.44 7.52 8.19
CA ILE A 79 -5.48 7.51 7.08
C ILE A 79 -4.61 8.77 7.13
N ALA A 80 -5.22 9.96 7.28
CA ALA A 80 -4.48 11.21 7.35
C ALA A 80 -3.52 11.27 8.55
N ARG A 81 -3.97 10.84 9.74
CA ARG A 81 -3.12 10.77 10.94
C ARG A 81 -1.93 9.83 10.74
N LYS A 82 -2.17 8.61 10.25
CA LYS A 82 -1.10 7.61 10.03
C LYS A 82 -0.15 8.07 8.92
N GLN A 83 -0.66 8.68 7.87
CA GLN A 83 0.17 9.28 6.82
C GLN A 83 1.07 10.40 7.37
N SER A 84 0.56 11.22 8.31
CA SER A 84 1.37 12.24 9.00
C SER A 84 2.53 11.63 9.78
N VAL A 85 2.28 10.56 10.53
CA VAL A 85 3.32 9.85 11.31
C VAL A 85 4.44 9.34 10.41
N VAL A 86 4.11 8.72 9.26
CA VAL A 86 5.13 8.23 8.32
C VAL A 86 5.93 9.41 7.74
N ARG A 87 5.27 10.49 7.32
CA ARG A 87 5.93 11.70 6.80
C ARG A 87 6.85 12.34 7.84
N GLU A 88 6.39 12.44 9.09
CA GLU A 88 7.16 12.99 10.21
C GLU A 88 8.39 12.14 10.52
N HIS A 89 8.30 10.81 10.40
CA HIS A 89 9.47 9.94 10.53
C HIS A 89 10.56 10.31 9.52
N PHE A 90 10.21 10.46 8.23
CA PHE A 90 11.18 10.84 7.20
C PHE A 90 11.76 12.24 7.43
N ILE A 91 10.93 13.21 7.84
CA ILE A 91 11.39 14.57 8.19
C ILE A 91 12.34 14.54 9.40
N ARG A 92 12.02 13.77 10.43
CA ARG A 92 12.81 13.63 11.65
C ARG A 92 14.17 13.00 11.39
N THR A 93 14.22 11.99 10.52
CA THR A 93 15.44 11.20 10.26
C THR A 93 16.34 11.80 9.18
N MET A 94 15.78 12.54 8.21
CA MET A 94 16.52 13.05 7.05
C MET A 94 16.50 14.58 6.94
N GLY A 95 15.76 15.28 7.79
CA GLY A 95 15.54 16.73 7.73
C GLY A 95 14.36 17.12 6.81
N PRO A 96 13.90 18.39 6.86
CA PRO A 96 12.64 18.79 6.20
C PRO A 96 12.60 18.55 4.68
N SER A 97 13.61 19.01 3.93
CA SER A 97 13.60 18.88 2.47
C SER A 97 13.91 17.47 2.00
N ALA A 98 14.98 16.85 2.52
CA ALA A 98 15.36 15.50 2.13
C ALA A 98 14.35 14.45 2.61
N GLY A 99 13.73 14.66 3.79
CA GLY A 99 12.66 13.81 4.32
C GLY A 99 11.39 13.86 3.48
N LEU A 100 10.95 15.04 3.01
CA LEU A 100 9.80 15.12 2.11
C LEU A 100 10.06 14.41 0.77
N ASN A 101 11.27 14.57 0.21
CA ASN A 101 11.66 13.85 -1.01
C ASN A 101 11.70 12.33 -0.79
N ALA A 102 12.26 11.88 0.35
CA ALA A 102 12.32 10.46 0.69
C ALA A 102 10.94 9.86 0.94
N TYR A 103 10.04 10.61 1.59
CA TYR A 103 8.64 10.23 1.78
C TYR A 103 7.90 10.07 0.44
N SER A 104 8.07 11.02 -0.49
CA SER A 104 7.49 10.92 -1.83
C SER A 104 8.05 9.71 -2.60
N ALA A 105 9.38 9.50 -2.57
CA ALA A 105 10.00 8.33 -3.18
C ALA A 105 9.51 7.01 -2.56
N PHE A 106 9.27 7.01 -1.24
CA PHE A 106 8.66 5.89 -0.53
C PHE A 106 7.23 5.61 -1.04
N GLU A 107 6.37 6.61 -1.15
CA GLU A 107 5.02 6.44 -1.71
C GLU A 107 5.03 5.90 -3.14
N THR A 108 5.87 6.45 -4.02
CA THR A 108 6.05 5.93 -5.38
C THR A 108 6.53 4.48 -5.38
N SER A 109 7.49 4.14 -4.52
CA SER A 109 8.01 2.78 -4.41
C SER A 109 6.99 1.77 -3.91
N LEU A 110 6.01 2.19 -3.09
CA LEU A 110 4.90 1.33 -2.71
C LEU A 110 3.97 1.08 -3.90
N GLY A 111 3.62 2.13 -4.64
CA GLY A 111 2.78 2.02 -5.84
C GLY A 111 3.37 1.06 -6.86
N ASN A 112 4.66 1.21 -7.18
CA ASN A 112 5.36 0.32 -8.11
C ASN A 112 5.35 -1.13 -7.62
N ARG A 113 5.72 -1.36 -6.35
CA ARG A 113 5.76 -2.71 -5.77
C ARG A 113 4.43 -3.44 -5.84
N TYR A 114 3.33 -2.78 -5.47
CA TYR A 114 2.02 -3.42 -5.55
C TYR A 114 1.51 -3.55 -6.99
N SER A 115 2.04 -2.75 -7.93
CA SER A 115 1.68 -2.85 -9.35
C SER A 115 2.41 -3.98 -10.07
N ASP A 116 3.57 -4.41 -9.55
CA ASP A 116 4.35 -5.54 -10.07
C ASP A 116 3.72 -6.91 -9.72
N ALA A 117 2.60 -6.92 -9.00
CA ALA A 117 1.94 -8.13 -8.54
C ALA A 117 1.04 -8.73 -9.63
N ASP A 118 0.95 -10.06 -9.71
CA ASP A 118 -0.01 -10.73 -10.59
C ASP A 118 -1.43 -10.57 -10.04
N PHE A 119 -2.34 -9.99 -10.85
CA PHE A 119 -3.75 -9.79 -10.52
C PHE A 119 -4.62 -10.80 -11.27
N ASP A 120 -4.91 -11.93 -10.63
CA ASP A 120 -5.87 -12.92 -11.09
C ASP A 120 -7.24 -12.77 -10.40
N GLU A 121 -8.21 -13.59 -10.80
CA GLU A 121 -9.58 -13.58 -10.25
C GLU A 121 -9.59 -13.76 -8.73
N GLN A 122 -8.82 -14.70 -8.20
CA GLN A 122 -8.78 -15.00 -6.77
C GLN A 122 -8.19 -13.82 -5.97
N ARG A 123 -7.09 -13.23 -6.43
CA ARG A 123 -6.48 -12.08 -5.78
C ARG A 123 -7.39 -10.86 -5.82
N CYS A 124 -8.03 -10.61 -6.95
CA CYS A 124 -8.97 -9.51 -7.10
C CYS A 124 -10.18 -9.67 -6.18
N ALA A 125 -10.77 -10.86 -6.10
CA ALA A 125 -11.85 -11.16 -5.17
C ALA A 125 -11.45 -10.95 -3.71
N GLY A 126 -10.24 -11.38 -3.33
CA GLY A 126 -9.69 -11.16 -1.98
C GLY A 126 -9.52 -9.67 -1.66
N MET A 127 -8.92 -8.90 -2.56
CA MET A 127 -8.73 -7.46 -2.37
C MET A 127 -10.06 -6.70 -2.32
N ALA A 128 -11.06 -7.12 -3.10
CA ALA A 128 -12.42 -6.57 -3.05
C ALA A 128 -13.10 -6.87 -1.71
N GLN A 129 -12.95 -8.09 -1.20
CA GLN A 129 -13.44 -8.45 0.13
C GLN A 129 -12.79 -7.60 1.22
N ASP A 130 -11.46 -7.44 1.18
CA ASP A 130 -10.72 -6.63 2.15
C ASP A 130 -11.13 -5.16 2.10
N ALA A 131 -11.22 -4.57 0.89
CA ALA A 131 -11.67 -3.19 0.70
C ALA A 131 -13.09 -2.97 1.24
N ARG A 132 -14.00 -3.92 0.97
CA ARG A 132 -15.38 -3.88 1.47
C ARG A 132 -15.39 -3.93 2.98
N PHE A 133 -14.74 -4.92 3.58
CA PHE A 133 -14.70 -5.10 5.03
C PHE A 133 -14.10 -3.86 5.71
N ALA A 134 -12.97 -3.35 5.22
CA ALA A 134 -12.31 -2.14 5.71
C ALA A 134 -13.21 -0.88 5.68
N GLY A 135 -14.21 -0.85 4.79
CA GLY A 135 -15.20 0.24 4.70
C GLY A 135 -16.34 0.19 5.72
N TYR A 136 -16.48 -0.89 6.50
CA TYR A 136 -17.60 -1.09 7.44
C TYR A 136 -17.20 -1.33 8.90
N VAL A 137 -15.91 -1.53 9.18
CA VAL A 137 -15.43 -1.91 10.50
C VAL A 137 -14.96 -0.72 11.34
N SER A 138 -14.86 -0.94 12.65
CA SER A 138 -14.25 0.02 13.56
C SER A 138 -12.73 0.17 13.34
N GLU A 139 -12.12 1.24 13.86
CA GLU A 139 -10.67 1.44 13.78
C GLU A 139 -9.88 0.25 14.36
N GLY A 140 -10.35 -0.35 15.47
CA GLY A 140 -9.70 -1.52 16.06
C GLY A 140 -9.73 -2.74 15.14
N GLU A 141 -10.90 -3.07 14.59
CA GLU A 141 -11.07 -4.18 13.65
C GLU A 141 -10.33 -3.94 12.31
N LEU A 142 -10.24 -2.69 11.86
CA LEU A 142 -9.43 -2.32 10.70
C LEU A 142 -7.94 -2.58 10.98
N MET A 143 -7.45 -2.21 12.16
CA MET A 143 -6.06 -2.51 12.52
C MET A 143 -5.83 -4.02 12.60
N ASP A 144 -6.76 -4.79 13.16
CA ASP A 144 -6.65 -6.26 13.19
C ASP A 144 -6.60 -6.85 11.77
N LEU A 145 -7.42 -6.37 10.83
CA LEU A 145 -7.35 -6.72 9.41
C LEU A 145 -5.98 -6.39 8.82
N ILE A 146 -5.50 -5.17 9.03
CA ILE A 146 -4.21 -4.72 8.48
C ILE A 146 -3.04 -5.56 9.03
N GLN A 147 -3.14 -6.05 10.25
CA GLN A 147 -2.11 -6.92 10.85
C GLN A 147 -2.21 -8.37 10.37
N SER A 148 -3.38 -8.82 9.87
CA SER A 148 -3.55 -10.16 9.32
C SER A 148 -3.10 -10.27 7.87
N VAL A 149 -3.08 -9.17 7.12
CA VAL A 149 -2.48 -9.13 5.77
C VAL A 149 -0.99 -9.46 5.90
N PRO A 150 -0.51 -10.54 5.25
CA PRO A 150 0.90 -10.92 5.34
C PRO A 150 1.79 -9.77 4.88
N ASP A 151 2.82 -9.47 5.67
CA ASP A 151 3.90 -8.57 5.25
C ASP A 151 4.68 -9.30 4.13
N GLU A 152 4.21 -9.15 2.88
CA GLU A 152 4.73 -9.88 1.70
C GLU A 152 6.24 -9.69 1.52
N ASP A 153 6.84 -8.63 2.07
CA ASP A 153 8.29 -8.51 2.14
C ASP A 153 8.73 -7.65 3.32
N ARG A 154 9.88 -8.02 3.90
CA ARG A 154 10.64 -7.19 4.85
C ARG A 154 11.08 -5.94 4.13
N LEU A 155 10.19 -4.95 4.10
CA LEU A 155 10.57 -3.63 3.66
C LEU A 155 11.83 -3.26 4.42
N ALA A 156 12.79 -2.93 3.60
CA ALA A 156 14.03 -2.32 3.92
C ALA A 156 13.84 -0.96 4.59
N VAL A 157 13.16 -0.91 5.74
CA VAL A 157 12.63 0.36 6.28
C VAL A 157 13.74 1.24 6.88
N CYS A 158 14.97 0.75 6.88
CA CYS A 158 16.10 1.38 7.57
C CYS A 158 17.27 1.57 6.61
N ALA A 159 17.21 2.57 5.74
CA ALA A 159 18.41 2.97 5.01
C ALA A 159 19.56 3.17 6.04
N ALA A 160 20.66 2.45 5.86
CA ALA A 160 21.90 2.78 6.56
C ALA A 160 22.23 4.25 6.25
N GLU A 161 22.70 4.98 7.26
CA GLU A 161 23.08 6.38 7.17
C GLU A 161 23.96 6.69 5.93
N PRO A 162 23.87 7.92 5.42
CA PRO A 162 23.86 8.14 3.99
C PRO A 162 25.27 8.30 3.41
N ARG A 163 25.51 7.66 2.26
CA ARG A 163 26.57 8.10 1.31
C ARG A 163 26.36 9.53 0.76
N TYR A 164 25.28 10.22 1.16
CA TYR A 164 25.02 11.61 0.78
C TYR A 164 25.78 12.65 1.61
N VAL A 165 26.49 12.28 2.69
CA VAL A 165 27.46 13.22 3.28
C VAL A 165 28.71 13.38 2.38
N ALA A 166 29.01 12.40 1.51
CA ALA A 166 30.19 12.43 0.64
C ALA A 166 29.98 13.10 -0.74
N ARG A 167 28.74 13.35 -1.18
CA ARG A 167 28.48 14.03 -2.48
C ARG A 167 28.38 15.56 -2.36
N ARG A 168 28.85 16.15 -1.26
CA ARG A 168 29.12 17.60 -1.21
C ARG A 168 30.61 17.92 -1.36
N GLU A 169 31.49 16.95 -1.15
CA GLU A 169 32.94 17.14 -1.28
C GLU A 169 33.47 16.85 -2.70
N TRP A 170 32.75 16.07 -3.51
CA TRP A 170 33.09 15.90 -4.93
C TRP A 170 32.13 16.70 -5.83
N ALA A 171 32.10 18.01 -5.65
CA ALA A 171 31.81 18.88 -6.78
C ALA A 171 33.12 19.01 -7.56
N PRO A 172 33.21 18.53 -8.82
CA PRO A 172 34.36 18.91 -9.65
C PRO A 172 34.46 20.44 -9.65
N PRO A 173 35.67 21.03 -9.66
CA PRO A 173 35.82 22.47 -9.75
C PRO A 173 34.93 22.95 -10.89
N GLN A 174 34.01 23.88 -10.58
CA GLN A 174 33.21 24.54 -11.60
C GLN A 174 34.20 24.99 -12.68
N PRO A 175 34.01 24.61 -13.96
CA PRO A 175 34.86 25.13 -15.01
C PRO A 175 34.85 26.66 -14.88
N PRO A 176 35.98 27.34 -15.11
CA PRO A 176 36.00 28.80 -15.05
C PRO A 176 34.83 29.30 -15.87
N ILE A 177 33.99 30.14 -15.26
CA ILE A 177 32.93 30.83 -15.97
C ILE A 177 33.66 31.62 -17.06
N TYR A 178 33.67 31.08 -18.28
CA TYR A 178 34.02 31.87 -19.44
C TYR A 178 32.98 32.97 -19.43
N ALA A 179 33.42 34.19 -19.14
CA ALA A 179 32.58 35.37 -19.25
C ALA A 179 31.97 35.32 -20.64
N GLU A 180 30.67 35.05 -20.70
CA GLU A 180 29.91 35.10 -21.93
C GLU A 180 30.16 36.51 -22.49
N PRO A 181 30.72 36.63 -23.72
CA PRO A 181 31.01 37.94 -24.28
C PRO A 181 29.71 38.72 -24.31
N ALA A 182 29.73 39.90 -23.67
CA ALA A 182 28.58 40.78 -23.51
C ALA A 182 27.79 40.85 -24.81
N ALA A 183 26.60 40.26 -24.80
CA ALA A 183 25.67 40.33 -25.92
C ALA A 183 25.42 41.82 -26.21
N ALA A 184 25.55 42.18 -27.49
CA ALA A 184 25.25 43.52 -27.96
C ALA A 184 23.84 43.95 -27.49
N PRO A 185 23.64 45.23 -27.13
CA PRO A 185 22.36 45.70 -26.63
C PRO A 185 21.26 45.42 -27.66
N ALA A 186 20.25 44.66 -27.24
CA ALA A 186 19.05 44.43 -28.03
C ALA A 186 18.30 45.76 -28.26
N PRO A 187 17.66 45.96 -29.42
CA PRO A 187 16.84 47.14 -29.66
C PRO A 187 15.65 47.17 -28.68
N GLU A 188 15.48 48.33 -28.06
CA GLU A 188 14.47 48.64 -27.06
C GLU A 188 13.07 48.56 -27.69
N LEU A 189 12.38 47.44 -27.45
CA LEU A 189 10.96 47.30 -27.77
C LEU A 189 10.17 48.18 -26.79
N ALA A 190 9.56 49.24 -27.33
CA ALA A 190 8.69 50.14 -26.59
C ALA A 190 7.55 49.35 -25.91
N VAL A 191 7.62 49.27 -24.58
CA VAL A 191 6.58 48.67 -23.74
C VAL A 191 5.41 49.64 -23.69
N ALA A 192 4.28 49.23 -24.27
CA ALA A 192 3.01 49.94 -24.12
C ALA A 192 2.62 50.01 -22.64
N ALA A 193 2.17 51.20 -22.20
CA ALA A 193 1.77 51.45 -20.82
C ALA A 193 0.69 50.46 -20.34
N PRO A 194 0.80 49.93 -19.11
CA PRO A 194 -0.22 49.05 -18.56
C PRO A 194 -1.54 49.81 -18.34
N PRO A 195 -2.69 49.17 -18.58
CA PRO A 195 -3.99 49.76 -18.27
C PRO A 195 -4.14 49.98 -16.74
N PRO A 196 -4.94 50.98 -16.32
CA PRO A 196 -5.16 51.25 -14.90
C PRO A 196 -5.81 50.04 -14.20
N PRO A 197 -5.46 49.80 -12.92
CA PRO A 197 -6.00 48.67 -12.17
C PRO A 197 -7.50 48.82 -11.94
N ALA A 198 -8.25 47.76 -12.24
CA ALA A 198 -9.65 47.63 -11.83
C ALA A 198 -9.75 47.62 -10.29
N PRO A 199 -10.85 48.13 -9.70
CA PRO A 199 -11.06 48.11 -8.27
C PRO A 199 -11.15 46.67 -7.78
N MET A 200 -10.20 46.25 -6.93
CA MET A 200 -10.25 44.95 -6.27
C MET A 200 -11.35 44.96 -5.21
N ALA A 201 -12.30 44.05 -5.36
CA ALA A 201 -13.21 43.69 -4.28
C ALA A 201 -12.42 42.96 -3.19
N GLU A 202 -12.43 43.55 -1.99
CA GLU A 202 -11.89 42.99 -0.76
C GLU A 202 -12.64 41.70 -0.41
N LYS A 203 -12.05 40.56 -0.78
CA LYS A 203 -12.52 39.24 -0.38
C LYS A 203 -11.70 38.79 0.82
N ALA A 204 -12.38 38.60 1.94
CA ALA A 204 -11.84 38.20 3.22
C ALA A 204 -10.87 37.01 3.12
N ALA A 205 -9.77 37.12 3.87
CA ALA A 205 -8.79 36.06 4.04
C ALA A 205 -9.44 34.84 4.72
N GLU A 206 -9.56 33.74 3.97
CA GLU A 206 -9.76 32.40 4.54
C GLU A 206 -8.38 31.77 4.84
N PRO A 207 -8.26 30.99 5.93
CA PRO A 207 -7.00 30.42 6.34
C PRO A 207 -6.54 29.31 5.37
N VAL A 208 -5.24 29.31 5.07
CA VAL A 208 -4.56 28.34 4.23
C VAL A 208 -4.67 26.94 4.84
N GLN A 209 -5.65 26.16 4.38
CA GLN A 209 -5.75 24.70 4.50
C GLN A 209 -5.80 24.07 3.10
N THR A 210 -4.78 24.31 2.30
CA THR A 210 -4.70 23.79 0.92
C THR A 210 -3.29 23.31 0.63
N ALA A 211 -2.97 22.12 1.15
CA ALA A 211 -1.85 21.29 0.67
C ALA A 211 -1.99 19.79 0.99
N GLN A 212 -3.01 19.37 1.78
CA GLN A 212 -3.18 17.97 2.19
C GLN A 212 -4.33 17.23 1.48
N ASN A 213 -5.05 17.88 0.55
CA ASN A 213 -6.22 17.31 -0.12
C ASN A 213 -6.04 17.10 -1.64
N GLU A 214 -4.88 17.37 -2.23
CA GLU A 214 -4.67 17.14 -3.66
C GLU A 214 -4.24 15.68 -3.92
N TRP A 215 -5.18 14.77 -3.73
CA TRP A 215 -5.28 13.67 -4.69
C TRP A 215 -6.05 14.23 -5.88
N PRO A 216 -5.44 14.39 -7.07
CA PRO A 216 -6.14 14.94 -8.22
C PRO A 216 -7.32 14.01 -8.57
N ASP A 217 -8.51 14.54 -8.33
CA ASP A 217 -9.74 14.26 -9.07
C ASP A 217 -10.09 12.78 -9.29
N LEU A 218 -10.18 12.03 -8.19
CA LEU A 218 -11.34 11.15 -8.07
C LEU A 218 -12.52 12.05 -7.68
N ALA A 219 -13.03 12.82 -8.65
CA ALA A 219 -14.31 13.48 -8.50
C ALA A 219 -15.28 12.44 -7.91
N PRO A 220 -16.07 12.78 -6.88
CA PRO A 220 -17.15 11.91 -6.45
C PRO A 220 -17.92 11.52 -7.70
N VAL A 221 -17.94 10.23 -8.04
CA VAL A 221 -18.94 9.74 -8.98
C VAL A 221 -20.26 10.12 -8.31
N GLU A 222 -20.90 11.19 -8.78
CA GLU A 222 -22.25 11.50 -8.37
C GLU A 222 -23.03 10.21 -8.62
N PRO A 223 -23.68 9.62 -7.59
CA PRO A 223 -24.48 8.44 -7.82
C PRO A 223 -25.49 8.80 -8.89
N GLU A 224 -25.47 8.09 -10.02
CA GLU A 224 -26.49 8.28 -11.05
C GLU A 224 -27.85 7.95 -10.42
N GLY A 225 -28.57 9.01 -10.07
CA GLY A 225 -29.92 8.94 -9.54
C GLY A 225 -30.03 9.19 -8.03
N PRO A 226 -31.18 9.73 -7.58
CA PRO A 226 -31.45 9.87 -6.17
C PRO A 226 -31.40 8.48 -5.53
N ALA A 227 -30.56 8.32 -4.51
CA ALA A 227 -30.66 7.20 -3.59
C ALA A 227 -32.09 7.21 -3.04
N ARG A 228 -32.98 6.42 -3.64
CA ARG A 228 -34.27 6.12 -3.04
C ARG A 228 -33.92 5.46 -1.72
N ALA A 229 -34.29 6.12 -0.62
CA ALA A 229 -34.32 5.46 0.68
C ALA A 229 -35.10 4.16 0.48
N VAL A 230 -34.41 3.03 0.61
CA VAL A 230 -35.06 1.73 0.64
C VAL A 230 -35.85 1.74 1.94
N ASP A 231 -37.17 1.82 1.82
CA ASP A 231 -38.09 1.64 2.93
C ASP A 231 -37.81 0.26 3.54
N PRO A 232 -37.34 0.18 4.81
CA PRO A 232 -37.01 -1.11 5.44
C PRO A 232 -38.22 -2.04 5.54
N ASP A 233 -39.45 -1.51 5.44
CA ASP A 233 -40.69 -2.30 5.44
C ASP A 233 -41.08 -2.83 4.05
N GLN A 234 -40.38 -2.42 2.98
CA GLN A 234 -40.62 -2.91 1.61
C GLN A 234 -39.64 -3.96 1.11
N VAL A 235 -38.64 -4.35 1.92
CA VAL A 235 -37.86 -5.55 1.66
C VAL A 235 -38.69 -6.77 2.06
N ARG A 236 -39.69 -7.12 1.24
CA ARG A 236 -40.20 -8.49 1.22
C ARG A 236 -39.09 -9.36 0.65
N LEU A 237 -38.43 -10.12 1.53
CA LEU A 237 -37.74 -11.35 1.14
C LEU A 237 -38.68 -12.10 0.19
N ALA A 238 -38.28 -12.23 -1.07
CA ALA A 238 -38.92 -13.18 -1.95
C ALA A 238 -38.72 -14.55 -1.29
N GLU A 239 -39.78 -15.06 -0.67
CA GLU A 239 -39.84 -16.41 -0.16
C GLU A 239 -39.56 -17.32 -1.36
N ALA A 240 -38.37 -17.92 -1.36
CA ALA A 240 -37.95 -18.83 -2.40
C ALA A 240 -39.00 -19.95 -2.49
N ALA A 241 -39.44 -20.25 -3.72
CA ALA A 241 -40.31 -21.38 -3.97
C ALA A 241 -39.71 -22.64 -3.30
N PRO A 242 -40.52 -23.45 -2.61
CA PRO A 242 -40.01 -24.62 -1.90
C PRO A 242 -39.28 -25.54 -2.89
N PRO A 243 -38.07 -26.02 -2.56
CA PRO A 243 -37.38 -26.96 -3.42
C PRO A 243 -38.21 -28.25 -3.53
N PRO A 244 -38.14 -28.95 -4.69
CA PRO A 244 -38.80 -30.23 -4.85
C PRO A 244 -38.30 -31.22 -3.78
N ALA A 245 -39.24 -31.96 -3.20
CA ALA A 245 -39.00 -32.89 -2.11
C ALA A 245 -37.96 -33.95 -2.50
N GLU A 246 -36.74 -33.80 -1.99
CA GLU A 246 -35.74 -34.87 -1.95
C GLU A 246 -36.05 -35.84 -0.79
N PRO A 247 -35.78 -37.14 -0.96
CA PRO A 247 -36.05 -38.14 0.07
C PRO A 247 -35.20 -37.88 1.32
N ALA A 248 -35.88 -37.85 2.46
CA ALA A 248 -35.34 -37.55 3.78
C ALA A 248 -34.14 -38.44 4.14
N ALA A 249 -32.95 -37.85 4.14
CA ALA A 249 -31.85 -38.30 4.99
C ALA A 249 -32.07 -37.70 6.39
N GLU A 250 -31.95 -38.53 7.43
CA GLU A 250 -32.14 -38.09 8.81
C GLU A 250 -31.17 -36.95 9.16
N PRO A 251 -31.66 -35.77 9.59
CA PRO A 251 -30.80 -34.66 9.95
C PRO A 251 -30.09 -34.96 11.27
N VAL A 252 -28.75 -34.93 11.23
CA VAL A 252 -27.93 -34.78 12.43
C VAL A 252 -28.27 -33.41 13.03
N LYS A 253 -29.00 -33.41 14.14
CA LYS A 253 -29.36 -32.20 14.89
C LYS A 253 -28.12 -31.59 15.51
N VAL A 254 -27.51 -30.62 14.84
CA VAL A 254 -26.59 -29.70 15.51
C VAL A 254 -27.44 -28.61 16.15
N ALA A 255 -27.48 -28.60 17.49
CA ALA A 255 -28.22 -27.59 18.23
C ALA A 255 -27.64 -26.20 17.93
N ALA A 256 -28.45 -25.33 17.34
CA ALA A 256 -28.11 -23.92 17.19
C ALA A 256 -28.12 -23.28 18.59
N LEU A 257 -26.93 -23.00 19.12
CA LEU A 257 -26.78 -22.20 20.32
C LEU A 257 -26.90 -20.72 19.92
N ASP A 258 -27.94 -20.07 20.44
CA ASP A 258 -28.07 -18.62 20.42
C ASP A 258 -27.15 -18.05 21.50
N VAL A 259 -26.06 -17.41 21.07
CA VAL A 259 -24.90 -17.05 21.90
C VAL A 259 -24.69 -15.55 21.77
N SER A 260 -24.96 -14.82 22.86
CA SER A 260 -24.75 -13.37 22.94
C SER A 260 -23.28 -13.01 22.70
N LYS A 261 -22.99 -11.76 22.27
CA LYS A 261 -21.63 -11.29 21.94
C LYS A 261 -20.50 -11.66 22.95
N PRO A 262 -20.66 -11.60 24.28
CA PRO A 262 -19.60 -12.05 25.21
C PRO A 262 -19.34 -13.57 25.16
N ASP A 263 -20.36 -14.36 24.83
CA ASP A 263 -20.27 -15.82 24.81
C ASP A 263 -19.58 -16.35 23.54
N ARG A 264 -19.51 -15.56 22.46
CA ARG A 264 -18.76 -15.93 21.24
C ARG A 264 -17.26 -16.00 21.48
N VAL A 265 -16.70 -15.08 22.27
CA VAL A 265 -15.27 -15.09 22.59
C VAL A 265 -14.92 -16.28 23.48
N GLN A 266 -15.82 -16.64 24.40
CA GLN A 266 -15.72 -17.85 25.21
C GLN A 266 -15.73 -19.12 24.33
N ALA A 267 -16.70 -19.21 23.41
CA ALA A 267 -16.83 -20.34 22.48
C ALA A 267 -15.59 -20.51 21.57
N VAL A 268 -15.01 -19.41 21.08
CA VAL A 268 -13.77 -19.46 20.28
C VAL A 268 -12.58 -19.94 21.12
N ARG A 269 -12.47 -19.52 22.38
CA ARG A 269 -11.40 -19.99 23.28
C ARG A 269 -11.53 -21.48 23.60
N GLU A 270 -12.75 -21.94 23.82
CA GLU A 270 -13.03 -23.37 24.07
C GLU A 270 -12.75 -24.22 22.83
N ALA A 271 -13.15 -23.76 21.64
CA ALA A 271 -12.82 -24.42 20.38
C ALA A 271 -11.31 -24.48 20.14
N ALA A 272 -10.58 -23.39 20.40
CA ALA A 272 -9.12 -23.36 20.26
C ALA A 272 -8.41 -24.29 21.26
N ARG A 273 -8.98 -24.46 22.47
CA ARG A 273 -8.46 -25.43 23.45
C ARG A 273 -8.69 -26.87 22.98
N ALA A 274 -9.90 -27.19 22.53
CA ALA A 274 -10.23 -28.52 22.02
C ALA A 274 -9.35 -28.92 20.82
N LEU A 275 -9.05 -27.97 19.92
CA LEU A 275 -8.17 -28.23 18.78
C LEU A 275 -6.73 -28.58 19.22
N ARG A 276 -6.20 -27.90 20.24
CA ARG A 276 -4.85 -28.21 20.78
C ARG A 276 -4.81 -29.57 21.47
N GLU A 277 -5.86 -29.92 22.22
CA GLU A 277 -5.96 -31.24 22.87
C GLU A 277 -6.05 -32.36 21.83
N ALA A 278 -6.78 -32.15 20.72
CA ALA A 278 -6.84 -33.10 19.61
C ALA A 278 -5.49 -33.27 18.89
N LEU A 279 -4.76 -32.16 18.63
CA LEU A 279 -3.42 -32.21 18.05
C LEU A 279 -2.44 -32.98 18.95
N ALA A 280 -2.44 -32.72 20.25
CA ALA A 280 -1.58 -33.44 21.19
C ALA A 280 -1.90 -34.95 21.26
N ALA A 281 -3.17 -35.32 21.13
CA ALA A 281 -3.58 -36.73 21.09
C ALA A 281 -3.11 -37.44 19.80
N LEU A 282 -3.09 -36.74 18.67
CA LEU A 282 -2.56 -37.28 17.41
C LEU A 282 -1.04 -37.50 17.49
N GLU A 283 -0.30 -36.53 18.05
CA GLU A 283 1.15 -36.64 18.26
C GLU A 283 1.50 -37.81 19.21
N ALA A 284 0.70 -38.02 20.26
CA ALA A 284 0.87 -39.15 21.17
C ALA A 284 0.56 -40.50 20.52
N GLY A 285 -0.44 -40.56 19.63
CA GLY A 285 -0.81 -41.78 18.91
C GLY A 285 0.22 -42.23 17.86
N GLU A 286 0.93 -41.29 17.22
CA GLU A 286 2.03 -41.62 16.31
C GLU A 286 3.23 -42.24 17.04
N ALA A 287 3.49 -41.87 18.29
CA ALA A 287 4.59 -42.43 19.08
C ALA A 287 4.38 -43.91 19.44
N ASP A 288 3.14 -44.36 19.64
CA ASP A 288 2.81 -45.74 20.00
C ASP A 288 2.79 -46.71 18.81
N THR A 289 2.76 -46.20 17.57
CA THR A 289 2.78 -47.04 16.35
C THR A 289 4.18 -47.28 15.78
N ALA A 290 5.20 -46.64 16.37
CA ALA A 290 6.60 -46.75 15.95
C ALA A 290 7.43 -47.79 16.74
N ASN A 291 6.79 -48.61 17.59
CA ASN A 291 7.39 -49.74 18.31
C ASN A 291 6.76 -51.07 17.87
#